data_AF-A0A8X6VWC6-F1
#
_entry.id   AF-A0A8X6VWC6-F1
#
_cell.length_a   1.000
_cell.length_b   1.000
_cell.length_c   1.000
_cell.angle_alpha   90.00
_cell.angle_beta   90.00
_cell.angle_gamma   90.00
#
_symmetry.space_group_name_H-M   'P 1'
#
loop_
_entity.id
_entity.type
_entity.pdbx_description
1 polymer ?
#
loop_
_entity_poly.entity_id
_entity_poly.type
_entity_poly.pdbx_seq_one_letter_code
_entity_poly.pdbx_strand_id
1 'polypeptide(L)'
;MLIFVITQRLDDESRKQYEMELHSNDLPKWNNFLDFLIKRSQALENVQRNSSLKNKNEYSPKFRSFVVKSNEKTGPLCPSETHPIFKCKMFHEMSVQERSNKDSVFGYIVTGSIQNEPSNYYFCNFIQDQVDRNLTKFWDLEAIGIKAESSCDPDDQAMQHFKSSVRFNSGRYEVGFPWKGHTQELNDNFSVAEKRVKSLTRRFIRDPTLYIKYSEILKEYESQGIIERVLETEKPTDRAVFYLPHQAVFRQESLFTKMRIVFDASSHEDGQPSLNDCI
;
A
#
# COMPACT_ATOMS: atom_id res chain seq x y z
N MET A 1 -2.48 0.16 16.48
CA MET A 1 -3.28 -0.16 15.28
C MET A 1 -2.51 0.14 13.99
N LEU A 2 -1.92 1.33 13.83
CA LEU A 2 -1.15 1.69 12.63
C LEU A 2 0.09 0.80 12.38
N ILE A 3 0.88 0.51 13.42
CA ILE A 3 2.07 -0.37 13.31
C ILE A 3 1.67 -1.74 12.74
N PHE A 4 0.64 -2.38 13.31
CA PHE A 4 0.16 -3.67 12.83
C PHE A 4 -0.22 -3.66 11.34
N VAL A 5 -0.90 -2.61 10.86
CA VAL A 5 -1.24 -2.47 9.44
C VAL A 5 0.00 -2.37 8.56
N ILE A 6 1.03 -1.64 9.02
CA ILE A 6 2.28 -1.48 8.27
C ILE A 6 3.14 -2.75 8.34
N THR A 7 3.17 -3.45 9.47
CA THR A 7 3.89 -4.72 9.61
C THR A 7 3.35 -5.80 8.65
N GLN A 8 2.05 -5.77 8.33
CA GLN A 8 1.46 -6.67 7.31
C GLN A 8 1.86 -6.32 5.86
N ARG A 9 2.48 -5.15 5.65
CA ARG A 9 3.00 -4.73 4.34
C ARG A 9 4.48 -5.04 4.15
N LEU A 10 5.20 -5.37 5.22
CA LEU A 10 6.60 -5.79 5.15
C LEU A 10 6.72 -7.17 4.51
N ASP A 11 7.85 -7.43 3.85
CA ASP A 11 8.19 -8.77 3.36
C ASP A 11 8.28 -9.78 4.52
N ASP A 12 8.08 -11.06 4.20
CA ASP A 12 8.02 -12.14 5.19
C ASP A 12 9.24 -12.20 6.12
N GLU A 13 10.43 -11.93 5.58
CA GLU A 13 11.67 -12.00 6.34
C GLU A 13 11.81 -10.78 7.26
N SER A 14 11.51 -9.57 6.77
CA SER A 14 11.50 -8.36 7.60
C SER A 14 10.44 -8.41 8.70
N ARG A 15 9.25 -8.94 8.41
CA ARG A 15 8.19 -9.15 9.41
C ARG A 15 8.65 -10.12 10.51
N LYS A 16 9.22 -11.27 10.12
CA LYS A 16 9.72 -12.26 11.07
C LYS A 16 10.83 -11.69 11.96
N GLN A 17 11.75 -10.91 11.40
CA GLN A 17 12.81 -10.26 12.17
C GLN A 17 12.28 -9.21 13.14
N TYR A 18 11.27 -8.44 12.74
CA TYR A 18 10.61 -7.50 13.63
C TYR A 18 9.92 -8.20 14.80
N GLU A 19 9.19 -9.28 14.52
CA GLU A 19 8.51 -10.09 15.55
C GLU A 19 9.51 -10.71 16.54
N MET A 20 10.71 -11.08 16.09
CA MET A 20 11.78 -11.59 16.95
C MET A 20 12.42 -10.51 17.85
N GLU A 21 12.39 -9.23 17.48
CA GLU A 21 12.86 -8.10 18.30
C GLU A 21 11.85 -7.66 19.37
N LEU A 22 10.59 -8.09 19.27
CA LEU A 22 9.56 -7.79 20.27
C LEU A 22 9.74 -8.70 21.50
N HIS A 23 10.42 -8.21 22.53
CA HIS A 23 10.68 -8.95 23.77
C HIS A 23 9.61 -8.75 24.87
N SER A 24 8.55 -7.99 24.60
CA SER A 24 7.50 -7.68 25.58
C SER A 24 6.11 -7.81 24.97
N ASN A 25 5.14 -8.26 25.78
CA ASN A 25 3.70 -8.22 25.44
C ASN A 25 3.12 -6.79 25.38
N ASP A 26 3.95 -5.77 25.63
CA ASP A 26 3.56 -4.38 25.55
C ASP A 26 3.38 -3.92 24.10
N LEU A 27 2.48 -2.96 23.91
CA LEU A 27 2.17 -2.39 22.61
C LEU A 27 3.45 -1.76 22.02
N PRO A 28 3.88 -2.16 20.79
CA PRO A 28 5.08 -1.59 20.20
C PRO A 28 4.93 -0.08 20.01
N LYS A 29 5.96 0.67 20.41
CA LYS A 29 6.02 2.11 20.22
C LYS A 29 6.46 2.43 18.79
N TRP A 30 5.93 3.51 18.24
CA TRP A 30 6.22 3.95 16.88
C TRP A 30 7.72 4.18 16.64
N ASN A 31 8.41 4.81 17.58
CA ASN A 31 9.85 5.07 17.46
C ASN A 31 10.67 3.78 17.38
N ASN A 32 10.31 2.76 18.17
CA ASN A 32 10.99 1.46 18.13
C ASN A 32 10.78 0.76 16.78
N PHE A 33 9.58 0.89 16.19
CA PHE A 33 9.30 0.36 14.86
C PHE A 33 10.08 1.10 13.77
N LEU A 34 10.16 2.43 13.83
CA LEU A 34 10.98 3.21 12.91
C LEU A 34 12.47 2.86 13.03
N ASP A 35 12.99 2.70 14.25
CA ASP A 35 14.37 2.29 14.49
C ASP A 35 14.66 0.91 13.88
N PHE A 36 13.71 -0.03 14.00
CA PHE A 36 13.80 -1.33 13.31
C PHE A 36 13.89 -1.16 11.80
N LEU A 37 12.99 -0.38 11.19
CA LEU A 37 12.99 -0.17 9.73
C LEU A 37 14.29 0.48 9.24
N ILE A 38 14.83 1.43 9.99
CA ILE A 38 16.11 2.08 9.68
C ILE A 38 17.27 1.09 9.79
N LYS A 39 17.31 0.26 10.85
CA LYS A 39 18.35 -0.78 10.99
C LYS A 39 18.27 -1.82 9.88
N ARG A 40 17.06 -2.26 9.55
CA ARG A 40 16.78 -3.24 8.50
C ARG A 40 17.19 -2.71 7.13
N SER A 41 16.85 -1.47 6.80
CA SER A 41 17.25 -0.84 5.53
C SER A 41 18.77 -0.72 5.40
N GLN A 42 19.45 -0.29 6.47
CA GLN A 42 20.92 -0.24 6.51
C GLN A 42 21.56 -1.63 6.34
N ALA A 43 20.99 -2.66 6.96
CA ALA A 43 21.48 -4.04 6.82
C ALA A 43 21.35 -4.54 5.38
N LEU A 44 20.20 -4.31 4.73
CA LEU A 44 19.95 -4.69 3.34
C LEU A 44 20.86 -3.94 2.36
N GLU A 45 21.08 -2.64 2.58
CA GLU A 45 22.04 -1.86 1.79
C GLU A 45 23.45 -2.41 1.90
N ASN A 46 23.88 -2.86 3.08
CA ASN A 46 25.20 -3.45 3.29
C ASN A 46 25.34 -4.84 2.66
N VAL A 47 24.29 -5.67 2.70
CA VAL A 47 24.26 -6.97 2.02
C VAL A 47 24.34 -6.79 0.49
N GLN A 48 23.61 -5.81 -0.07
CA GLN A 48 23.71 -5.47 -1.47
C GLN A 48 25.08 -4.86 -1.83
N ARG A 49 25.66 -3.97 -1.02
CA ARG A 49 27.04 -3.49 -1.23
C ARG A 49 28.04 -4.63 -1.29
N ASN A 50 27.90 -5.67 -0.46
CA ASN A 50 28.78 -6.84 -0.53
C ASN A 50 28.58 -7.68 -1.79
N SER A 51 27.37 -7.72 -2.36
CA SER A 51 27.12 -8.30 -3.68
C SER A 51 27.66 -7.43 -4.84
N SER A 52 27.60 -6.10 -4.69
CA SER A 52 28.11 -5.11 -5.64
C SER A 52 29.61 -4.84 -5.52
N LEU A 53 30.29 -5.21 -4.43
CA LEU A 53 31.75 -5.11 -4.30
C LEU A 53 32.49 -6.05 -5.27
N LYS A 54 31.78 -6.93 -5.99
CA LYS A 54 32.30 -7.63 -7.17
C LYS A 54 32.30 -6.77 -8.45
N ASN A 55 31.68 -5.60 -8.47
CA ASN A 55 31.65 -4.68 -9.61
C ASN A 55 31.92 -3.21 -9.19
N LYS A 56 33.11 -2.74 -9.59
CA LYS A 56 33.76 -1.44 -9.30
C LYS A 56 32.90 -0.17 -9.45
N ASN A 57 33.04 0.78 -8.51
CA ASN A 57 33.59 2.15 -8.65
C ASN A 57 32.99 3.10 -7.59
N GLU A 58 33.85 3.82 -6.86
CA GLU A 58 33.50 4.84 -5.86
C GLU A 58 32.69 6.00 -6.48
N TYR A 59 31.57 6.35 -5.87
CA TYR A 59 30.80 7.56 -6.20
C TYR A 59 30.77 8.48 -4.97
N SER A 60 31.32 9.68 -5.10
CA SER A 60 31.24 10.74 -4.09
C SER A 60 29.89 11.47 -4.18
N PRO A 61 29.32 11.93 -3.05
CA PRO A 61 28.05 12.66 -3.06
C PRO A 61 28.19 13.98 -3.82
N LYS A 62 27.33 14.20 -4.83
CA LYS A 62 27.26 15.45 -5.59
C LYS A 62 26.49 16.51 -4.81
N PHE A 63 27.18 17.57 -4.37
CA PHE A 63 26.55 18.77 -3.82
C PHE A 63 26.05 19.68 -4.97
N ARG A 64 24.85 20.24 -4.83
CA ARG A 64 24.36 21.32 -5.71
C ARG A 64 24.52 22.64 -4.96
N SER A 65 25.35 23.53 -5.48
CA SER A 65 25.52 24.89 -4.97
C SER A 65 24.72 25.87 -5.82
N PHE A 66 24.08 26.84 -5.17
CA PHE A 66 23.43 27.97 -5.83
C PHE A 66 24.10 29.28 -5.40
N VAL A 67 24.21 30.22 -6.34
CA VAL A 67 24.75 31.56 -6.09
C VAL A 67 23.59 32.53 -6.00
N VAL A 68 23.47 33.23 -4.87
CA VAL A 68 22.48 34.29 -4.67
C VAL A 68 23.19 35.63 -4.58
N LYS A 69 22.69 36.62 -5.32
CA LYS A 69 23.19 38.00 -5.31
C LYS A 69 22.35 38.79 -4.31
N SER A 70 22.95 39.34 -3.26
CA SER A 70 22.25 40.21 -2.30
C SER A 70 22.78 41.64 -2.37
N ASN A 71 21.90 42.60 -2.06
CA ASN A 71 22.24 44.03 -2.06
C ASN A 71 22.78 44.53 -0.71
N GLU A 72 22.84 43.66 0.31
CA GLU A 72 23.29 44.01 1.66
C GLU A 72 24.76 43.63 1.84
N LYS A 73 25.57 44.58 2.36
CA LYS A 73 27.03 44.42 2.54
C LYS A 73 27.44 43.69 3.81
N THR A 74 26.47 43.30 4.65
CA THR A 74 26.72 42.78 6.01
C THR A 74 26.21 41.36 6.14
N GLY A 75 27.01 40.45 6.72
CA GLY A 75 26.63 39.05 6.89
C GLY A 75 25.57 38.86 7.99
N PRO A 76 24.74 37.80 7.92
CA PRO A 76 23.60 37.59 8.83
C PRO A 76 23.97 37.17 10.26
N LEU A 77 25.26 37.06 10.59
CA LEU A 77 25.77 36.73 11.93
C LEU A 77 26.62 37.86 12.52
N CYS A 78 27.24 38.70 11.69
CA CYS A 78 28.10 39.80 12.13
C CYS A 78 27.77 41.06 11.30
N PRO A 79 26.88 41.93 11.80
CA PRO A 79 26.47 43.14 11.09
C PRO A 79 27.60 44.18 10.94
N SER A 80 28.63 44.10 11.78
CA SER A 80 29.70 45.11 11.87
C SER A 80 30.99 44.72 11.14
N GLU A 81 31.17 43.45 10.76
CA GLU A 81 32.42 42.97 10.17
C GLU A 81 32.17 42.05 8.97
N THR A 82 32.84 42.33 7.85
CA THR A 82 32.80 41.47 6.66
C THR A 82 33.95 40.47 6.72
N HIS A 83 33.64 39.19 6.91
CA HIS A 83 34.63 38.12 6.89
C HIS A 83 34.01 36.80 6.41
N PRO A 84 34.84 35.84 5.97
CA PRO A 84 34.35 34.51 5.63
C PRO A 84 33.84 33.74 6.84
N ILE A 85 32.76 32.96 6.67
CA ILE A 85 32.12 32.25 7.79
C ILE A 85 33.06 31.28 8.52
N PHE A 86 34.03 30.69 7.82
CA PHE A 86 35.03 29.81 8.45
C PHE A 86 36.01 30.54 9.39
N LYS A 87 36.10 31.88 9.29
CA LYS A 87 36.84 32.75 10.21
C LYS A 87 35.93 33.46 11.22
N CYS A 88 34.63 33.18 11.21
CA CYS A 88 33.69 33.83 12.11
C CYS A 88 33.76 33.23 13.50
N LYS A 89 34.10 34.06 14.49
CA LYS A 89 34.21 33.63 15.89
C LYS A 89 32.84 33.22 16.46
N MET A 90 31.79 34.01 16.18
CA MET A 90 30.43 33.67 16.58
C MET A 90 29.97 32.34 15.96
N PHE A 91 30.31 32.07 14.70
CA PHE A 91 29.97 30.80 14.05
C PHE A 91 30.68 29.61 14.71
N HIS A 92 31.94 29.75 15.09
CA HIS A 92 32.68 28.69 15.78
C HIS A 92 32.15 28.41 17.18
N GLU A 93 31.65 29.44 17.87
CA GLU A 93 31.08 29.34 19.22
C GLU A 93 29.66 28.74 19.23
N MET A 94 28.93 28.76 18.11
CA MET A 94 27.61 28.13 17.99
C MET A 94 27.70 26.59 17.96
N SER A 95 26.76 25.93 18.64
CA SER A 95 26.55 24.48 18.57
C SER A 95 26.03 24.04 17.20
N VAL A 96 26.16 22.74 16.88
CA VAL A 96 25.70 22.17 15.60
C VAL A 96 24.19 22.38 15.41
N GLN A 97 23.40 22.28 16.48
CA GLN A 97 21.96 22.53 16.45
C GLN A 97 21.64 24.01 16.17
N GLU A 98 22.36 24.94 16.79
CA GLU A 98 22.17 26.39 16.58
C GLU A 98 22.59 26.82 15.17
N ARG A 99 23.61 26.17 14.58
CA ARG A 99 24.01 26.39 13.18
C ARG A 99 22.95 25.91 12.19
N SER A 100 22.11 24.95 12.59
CA SER A 100 21.05 24.36 11.78
C SER A 100 19.71 25.12 11.90
N ASN A 101 19.51 25.93 12.94
CA ASN A 101 18.21 26.55 13.24
C ASN A 101 18.02 27.97 12.67
N LYS A 102 18.02 28.13 11.35
CA LYS A 102 17.43 29.31 10.71
C LYS A 102 16.30 28.88 9.79
N ASP A 103 15.07 29.14 10.24
CA ASP A 103 13.82 28.88 9.52
C ASP A 103 13.87 29.54 8.14
N SER A 104 13.92 28.72 7.10
CA SER A 104 13.75 29.10 5.72
C SER A 104 12.71 28.17 5.10
N VAL A 105 11.83 28.73 4.27
CA VAL A 105 10.79 28.00 3.53
C VAL A 105 11.37 26.91 2.61
N PHE A 106 12.68 26.92 2.39
CA PHE A 106 13.41 25.94 1.59
C PHE A 106 14.18 24.91 2.43
N GLY A 107 14.19 24.98 3.76
CA GLY A 107 15.01 24.09 4.61
C GLY A 107 16.32 24.74 5.08
N TYR A 108 17.24 23.96 5.64
CA TYR A 108 18.42 24.48 6.35
C TYR A 108 19.36 25.27 5.43
N ILE A 109 19.65 26.54 5.78
CA ILE A 109 20.54 27.42 5.02
C ILE A 109 21.80 27.75 5.83
N VAL A 110 22.97 27.39 5.31
CA VAL A 110 24.27 27.91 5.77
C VAL A 110 24.77 28.93 4.73
N THR A 111 24.96 30.18 5.13
CA THR A 111 25.48 31.26 4.27
C THR A 111 26.85 31.73 4.73
N GLY A 112 27.77 31.98 3.80
CA GLY A 112 29.07 32.58 4.09
C GLY A 112 29.59 33.44 2.95
N SER A 113 30.32 34.51 3.28
CA SER A 113 31.05 35.33 2.31
C SER A 113 32.38 34.65 1.97
N ILE A 114 32.84 34.74 0.72
CA ILE A 114 34.24 34.48 0.37
C ILE A 114 34.80 35.82 -0.09
N GLN A 115 35.84 36.34 0.59
CA GLN A 115 36.53 37.52 0.09
C GLN A 115 37.68 37.09 -0.82
N ASN A 116 37.64 37.59 -2.06
CA ASN A 116 38.76 38.29 -2.68
C ASN A 116 38.38 39.18 -3.89
N GLU A 117 37.09 39.48 -4.11
CA GLU A 117 36.63 40.42 -5.15
C GLU A 117 35.44 41.24 -4.61
N PRO A 118 35.20 42.49 -5.07
CA PRO A 118 34.17 43.39 -4.56
C PRO A 118 32.75 43.03 -5.03
N SER A 119 32.47 41.74 -5.19
CA SER A 119 31.20 41.27 -5.73
C SER A 119 30.40 40.49 -4.69
N ASN A 120 29.22 41.02 -4.35
CA ASN A 120 28.28 40.56 -3.30
C ASN A 120 27.63 39.20 -3.63
N TYR A 121 28.44 38.15 -3.78
CA TYR A 121 27.96 36.80 -4.04
C TYR A 121 28.08 35.95 -2.78
N TYR A 122 26.93 35.50 -2.26
CA TYR A 122 26.87 34.54 -1.18
C TYR A 122 26.58 33.15 -1.78
N PHE A 123 27.37 32.16 -1.39
CA PHE A 123 27.11 30.77 -1.72
C PHE A 123 26.16 30.17 -0.68
N CYS A 124 25.05 29.62 -1.15
CA CYS A 124 24.11 28.87 -0.33
C CYS A 124 24.27 27.38 -0.65
N ASN A 125 24.74 26.61 0.33
CA ASN A 125 24.80 25.16 0.22
C ASN A 125 23.50 24.59 0.74
N PHE A 126 22.77 23.91 -0.13
CA PHE A 126 21.52 23.26 0.22
C PHE A 126 21.81 21.84 0.71
N ILE A 127 21.54 21.56 1.98
CA ILE A 127 21.51 20.19 2.49
C ILE A 127 20.11 19.67 2.19
N GLN A 128 19.92 19.06 1.02
CA GLN A 128 18.69 18.33 0.77
C GLN A 128 18.73 17.08 1.64
N ASP A 129 17.82 16.99 2.60
CA ASP A 129 17.72 15.83 3.48
C ASP A 129 17.60 14.56 2.63
N GLN A 130 18.55 13.64 2.79
CA GLN A 130 18.61 12.40 2.01
C GLN A 130 17.48 11.45 2.39
N VAL A 131 16.72 11.78 3.45
CA VAL A 131 15.55 11.02 3.91
C VAL A 131 14.56 10.81 2.77
N ASP A 132 14.23 11.83 1.97
CA ASP A 132 13.26 11.65 0.88
C ASP A 132 13.76 10.67 -0.19
N ARG A 133 15.04 10.74 -0.59
CA ARG A 133 15.59 9.83 -1.60
C ARG A 133 15.79 8.42 -1.08
N ASN A 134 16.17 8.27 0.19
CA ASN A 134 16.31 6.96 0.82
C ASN A 134 14.95 6.33 1.08
N LEU A 135 13.93 7.13 1.39
CA LEU A 135 12.55 6.67 1.48
C LEU A 135 12.05 6.26 0.11
N THR A 136 12.15 7.10 -0.93
CA THR A 136 11.74 6.71 -2.29
C THR A 136 12.46 5.44 -2.75
N LYS A 137 13.78 5.34 -2.54
CA LYS A 137 14.52 4.11 -2.84
C LYS A 137 14.08 2.93 -1.98
N PHE A 138 13.81 3.11 -0.69
CA PHE A 138 13.30 2.03 0.17
C PHE A 138 11.98 1.48 -0.36
N TRP A 139 11.06 2.37 -0.77
CA TRP A 139 9.78 1.97 -1.35
C TRP A 139 9.96 1.32 -2.74
N ASP A 140 10.88 1.83 -3.56
CA ASP A 140 11.24 1.21 -4.85
C ASP A 140 11.94 -0.15 -4.68
N LEU A 141 12.70 -0.33 -3.58
CA LEU A 141 13.40 -1.58 -3.24
C LEU A 141 12.45 -2.63 -2.66
N GLU A 142 11.44 -2.24 -1.85
CA GLU A 142 10.33 -3.13 -1.47
C GLU A 142 9.45 -3.48 -2.67
N ALA A 143 9.38 -2.63 -3.69
CA ALA A 143 8.72 -2.91 -4.96
C ALA A 143 9.54 -3.81 -5.91
N ILE A 144 10.69 -4.38 -5.49
CA ILE A 144 11.42 -5.38 -6.29
C ILE A 144 10.57 -6.66 -6.37
N GLY A 145 9.76 -6.70 -7.42
CA GLY A 145 8.73 -7.70 -7.70
C GLY A 145 7.54 -7.11 -8.46
N ILE A 146 7.28 -5.81 -8.30
CA ILE A 146 6.25 -5.04 -9.01
C ILE A 146 6.97 -3.93 -9.78
N LYS A 147 7.52 -4.29 -10.94
CA LYS A 147 7.90 -3.28 -11.93
C LYS A 147 6.66 -3.00 -12.76
N ALA A 148 6.24 -1.74 -12.86
CA ALA A 148 5.34 -1.30 -13.92
C ALA A 148 6.11 -1.39 -15.25
N GLU A 149 6.18 -2.59 -15.82
CA GLU A 149 6.68 -2.75 -17.17
C GLU A 149 5.64 -2.18 -18.13
N SER A 150 6.05 -1.17 -18.89
CA SER A 150 5.24 -0.47 -19.88
C SER A 150 4.97 -1.33 -21.12
N SER A 151 4.31 -2.46 -20.93
CA SER A 151 3.86 -3.36 -21.98
C SER A 151 2.44 -3.79 -21.64
N CYS A 152 1.43 -3.15 -22.26
CA CYS A 152 0.00 -3.48 -22.20
C CYS A 152 -0.36 -4.40 -21.01
N ASP A 153 -0.37 -3.81 -19.81
CA ASP A 153 -0.54 -4.56 -18.58
C ASP A 153 -1.99 -5.10 -18.53
N PRO A 154 -2.24 -6.38 -18.20
CA PRO A 154 -3.57 -6.82 -17.80
C PRO A 154 -4.19 -5.91 -16.72
N ASP A 155 -3.35 -5.34 -15.85
CA ASP A 155 -3.76 -4.34 -14.87
C ASP A 155 -4.22 -3.03 -15.54
N ASP A 156 -3.70 -2.68 -16.72
CA ASP A 156 -4.18 -1.53 -17.51
C ASP A 156 -5.60 -1.78 -18.02
N GLN A 157 -5.94 -2.99 -18.48
CA GLN A 157 -7.30 -3.31 -18.95
C GLN A 157 -8.29 -3.34 -17.80
N ALA A 158 -7.94 -3.98 -16.67
CA ALA A 158 -8.76 -3.99 -15.47
C ALA A 158 -8.97 -2.57 -14.90
N MET A 159 -7.91 -1.76 -14.88
CA MET A 159 -7.97 -0.36 -14.46
C MET A 159 -8.79 0.51 -15.43
N GLN A 160 -8.67 0.28 -16.74
CA GLN A 160 -9.50 0.96 -17.76
C GLN A 160 -10.98 0.57 -17.61
N HIS A 161 -11.29 -0.71 -17.36
CA HIS A 161 -12.65 -1.17 -17.09
C HIS A 161 -13.21 -0.55 -15.80
N PHE A 162 -12.44 -0.54 -14.73
CA PHE A 162 -12.81 0.12 -13.48
C PHE A 162 -13.13 1.62 -13.70
N LYS A 163 -12.21 2.35 -14.35
CA LYS A 163 -12.38 3.79 -14.63
C LYS A 163 -13.54 4.08 -15.56
N SER A 164 -13.82 3.23 -16.54
CA SER A 164 -14.92 3.43 -17.49
C SER A 164 -16.28 3.02 -16.94
N SER A 165 -16.32 2.09 -15.98
CA SER A 165 -17.57 1.56 -15.43
C SER A 165 -18.00 2.20 -14.10
N VAL A 166 -17.11 2.93 -13.41
CA VAL A 166 -17.44 3.59 -12.15
C VAL A 166 -18.49 4.69 -12.35
N ARG A 167 -19.56 4.64 -11.56
CA ARG A 167 -20.66 5.62 -11.54
C ARG A 167 -20.96 6.00 -10.10
N PHE A 168 -21.41 7.24 -9.89
CA PHE A 168 -21.88 7.68 -8.59
C PHE A 168 -23.40 7.83 -8.63
N ASN A 169 -24.09 6.88 -8.01
CA ASN A 169 -25.55 6.80 -8.01
C ASN A 169 -26.05 6.78 -6.56
N SER A 170 -27.04 7.62 -6.25
CA SER A 170 -27.75 7.60 -4.97
C SER A 170 -26.83 7.58 -3.72
N GLY A 171 -25.72 8.33 -3.76
CA GLY A 171 -24.78 8.42 -2.63
C GLY A 171 -23.78 7.27 -2.51
N ARG A 172 -23.72 6.36 -3.49
CA ARG A 172 -22.77 5.23 -3.53
C ARG A 172 -22.03 5.18 -4.87
N TYR A 173 -20.82 4.65 -4.83
CA TYR A 173 -20.10 4.28 -6.05
C TYR A 173 -20.56 2.89 -6.49
N GLU A 174 -20.99 2.79 -7.73
CA GLU A 174 -21.27 1.55 -8.43
C GLU A 174 -20.15 1.33 -9.44
N VAL A 175 -19.66 0.10 -9.55
CA VAL A 175 -18.60 -0.27 -10.48
C VAL A 175 -19.08 -1.46 -11.28
N GLY A 176 -18.77 -1.47 -12.57
CA GLY A 176 -19.05 -2.64 -13.41
C GLY A 176 -18.31 -3.86 -12.87
N PHE A 177 -18.96 -5.02 -12.97
CA PHE A 177 -18.36 -6.26 -12.51
C PHE A 177 -17.08 -6.58 -13.32
N PRO A 178 -15.95 -6.92 -12.66
CA PRO A 178 -14.63 -6.90 -13.29
C PRO A 178 -14.35 -8.17 -14.09
N TRP A 179 -14.93 -8.31 -15.27
CA TRP A 179 -14.73 -9.50 -16.11
C TRP A 179 -13.32 -9.55 -16.73
N LYS A 180 -12.64 -10.71 -16.66
CA LYS A 180 -11.34 -11.00 -17.28
C LYS A 180 -11.42 -11.33 -18.79
N GLY A 181 -12.46 -10.85 -19.47
CA GLY A 181 -12.73 -11.20 -20.86
C GLY A 181 -14.19 -10.96 -21.23
N HIS A 182 -14.70 -11.69 -22.21
CA HIS A 182 -16.10 -11.59 -22.61
C HIS A 182 -16.96 -12.49 -21.73
N THR A 183 -18.08 -11.97 -21.23
CA THR A 183 -19.06 -12.72 -20.40
C THR A 183 -19.66 -13.95 -21.09
N GLN A 184 -19.48 -14.05 -22.41
CA GLN A 184 -19.97 -15.14 -23.26
C GLN A 184 -19.24 -16.47 -23.00
N GLU A 185 -18.15 -16.47 -22.23
CA GLU A 185 -17.39 -17.68 -21.87
C GLU A 185 -17.93 -18.40 -20.63
N LEU A 186 -18.76 -17.74 -19.82
CA LEU A 186 -19.30 -18.34 -18.61
C LEU A 186 -20.54 -19.19 -18.92
N ASN A 187 -20.35 -20.51 -18.94
CA ASN A 187 -21.42 -21.47 -19.21
C ASN A 187 -22.35 -21.68 -18.01
N ASP A 188 -23.59 -22.11 -18.31
CA ASP A 188 -24.58 -22.47 -17.31
C ASP A 188 -24.08 -23.64 -16.45
N ASN A 189 -24.11 -23.49 -15.12
CA ASN A 189 -23.70 -24.52 -14.16
C ASN A 189 -24.86 -25.04 -13.29
N PHE A 190 -26.11 -24.85 -13.75
CA PHE A 190 -27.32 -25.17 -13.00
C PHE A 190 -27.35 -26.61 -12.52
N SER A 191 -26.91 -27.56 -13.36
CA SER A 191 -26.90 -28.99 -13.02
C SER A 191 -26.05 -29.29 -11.77
N VAL A 192 -24.92 -28.59 -11.62
CA VAL A 192 -24.00 -28.71 -10.48
C VAL A 192 -24.61 -28.04 -9.24
N ALA A 193 -25.14 -26.83 -9.40
CA ALA A 193 -25.78 -26.10 -8.31
C ALA A 193 -27.02 -26.83 -7.77
N GLU A 194 -27.84 -27.40 -8.64
CA GLU A 194 -29.04 -28.16 -8.27
C GLU A 194 -28.68 -29.41 -7.46
N LYS A 195 -27.65 -30.16 -7.86
CA LYS A 195 -27.14 -31.32 -7.09
C LYS A 195 -26.68 -30.90 -5.70
N ARG A 196 -25.96 -29.77 -5.58
CA ARG A 196 -25.48 -29.22 -4.30
C ARG A 196 -26.64 -28.82 -3.40
N VAL A 197 -27.64 -28.11 -3.92
CA VAL A 197 -28.85 -27.72 -3.19
C VAL A 197 -29.63 -28.94 -2.74
N LYS A 198 -29.85 -29.94 -3.61
CA LYS A 198 -30.52 -31.21 -3.23
C LYS A 198 -29.80 -31.90 -2.07
N SER A 199 -28.47 -31.92 -2.06
CA SER A 199 -27.68 -32.48 -0.96
C SER A 199 -27.86 -31.68 0.34
N LEU A 200 -27.83 -30.35 0.26
CA LEU A 200 -28.04 -29.45 1.39
C LEU A 200 -29.45 -29.61 1.97
N THR A 201 -30.49 -29.72 1.14
CA THR A 201 -31.87 -29.95 1.58
C THR A 201 -32.03 -31.27 2.33
N ARG A 202 -31.38 -32.36 1.88
CA ARG A 202 -31.38 -33.62 2.65
C ARG A 202 -30.72 -33.46 4.02
N ARG A 203 -29.68 -32.63 4.11
CA ARG A 203 -29.01 -32.33 5.38
C ARG A 203 -29.90 -31.49 6.30
N PHE A 204 -30.67 -30.53 5.77
CA PHE A 204 -31.68 -29.79 6.53
C PHE A 204 -32.74 -30.68 7.15
N ILE A 205 -33.18 -31.74 6.45
CA ILE A 205 -34.14 -32.70 6.99
C ILE A 205 -33.56 -33.45 8.21
N ARG A 206 -32.27 -33.78 8.16
CA ARG A 206 -31.58 -34.50 9.25
C ARG A 206 -31.20 -33.59 10.43
N ASP A 207 -30.98 -32.31 10.15
CA ASP A 207 -30.60 -31.30 11.14
C ASP A 207 -31.50 -30.06 11.00
N PRO A 208 -32.67 -30.06 11.69
CA PRO A 208 -33.59 -28.93 11.69
C PRO A 208 -32.97 -27.65 12.26
N THR A 209 -32.00 -27.78 13.17
CA THR A 209 -31.33 -26.62 13.78
C THR A 209 -30.48 -25.90 12.75
N LEU A 210 -29.79 -26.65 11.88
CA LEU A 210 -29.08 -26.09 10.74
C LEU A 210 -30.05 -25.35 9.81
N TYR A 211 -31.20 -25.94 9.48
CA TYR A 211 -32.20 -25.29 8.61
C TYR A 211 -32.67 -23.95 9.15
N ILE A 212 -33.05 -23.89 10.43
CA ILE A 212 -33.53 -22.66 11.08
C ILE A 212 -32.48 -21.56 10.94
N LYS A 213 -31.24 -21.83 11.39
CA LYS A 213 -30.14 -20.86 11.33
C LYS A 213 -29.79 -20.44 9.90
N TYR A 214 -29.82 -21.38 8.95
CA TYR A 214 -29.58 -21.08 7.54
C TYR A 214 -30.64 -20.13 6.98
N SER A 215 -31.91 -20.37 7.34
CA SER A 215 -33.03 -19.54 6.90
C SER A 215 -32.98 -18.14 7.50
N GLU A 216 -32.56 -18.00 8.76
CA GLU A 216 -32.39 -16.72 9.44
C GLU A 216 -31.33 -15.87 8.73
N ILE A 217 -30.17 -16.46 8.40
CA ILE A 217 -29.10 -15.76 7.68
C ILE A 217 -29.56 -15.31 6.28
N LEU A 218 -30.25 -16.17 5.52
CA LEU A 218 -30.76 -15.78 4.19
C LEU A 218 -31.81 -14.67 4.27
N LYS A 219 -32.70 -14.70 5.27
CA LYS A 219 -33.67 -13.62 5.50
C LYS A 219 -32.99 -12.32 5.90
N GLU A 220 -31.91 -12.40 6.68
CA GLU A 220 -31.10 -11.24 7.02
C GLU A 220 -30.47 -10.63 5.76
N TYR A 221 -29.87 -11.46 4.89
CA TYR A 221 -29.31 -10.99 3.61
C TYR A 221 -30.38 -10.35 2.71
N GLU A 222 -31.57 -10.94 2.64
CA GLU A 222 -32.70 -10.37 1.89
C GLU A 222 -33.15 -9.03 2.49
N SER A 223 -33.26 -8.93 3.82
CA SER A 223 -33.65 -7.68 4.51
C SER A 223 -32.64 -6.55 4.33
N GLN A 224 -31.36 -6.89 4.15
CA GLN A 224 -30.27 -5.95 3.89
C GLN A 224 -30.11 -5.59 2.40
N GLY A 225 -30.89 -6.23 1.51
CA GLY A 225 -30.76 -6.05 0.06
C GLY A 225 -29.47 -6.64 -0.52
N ILE A 226 -28.85 -7.61 0.16
CA ILE A 226 -27.66 -8.34 -0.33
C ILE A 226 -28.07 -9.40 -1.35
N ILE A 227 -29.22 -10.04 -1.13
CA ILE A 227 -29.82 -11.00 -2.05
C ILE A 227 -31.27 -10.61 -2.33
N GLU A 228 -31.79 -11.06 -3.46
CA GLU A 228 -33.20 -10.90 -3.82
C GLU A 228 -33.73 -12.20 -4.42
N ARG A 229 -35.05 -12.36 -4.38
CA ARG A 229 -35.73 -13.48 -5.02
C ARG A 229 -35.82 -13.21 -6.52
N VAL A 230 -35.20 -14.05 -7.33
CA VAL A 230 -35.32 -14.03 -8.79
C VAL A 230 -36.56 -14.81 -9.22
N LEU A 231 -37.47 -14.17 -9.96
CA LEU A 231 -38.62 -14.83 -10.57
C LEU A 231 -38.22 -15.53 -11.88
N GLU A 232 -38.90 -16.63 -12.23
CA GLU A 232 -38.59 -17.37 -13.46
C GLU A 232 -38.78 -16.51 -14.72
N THR A 233 -39.71 -15.57 -14.68
CA THR A 233 -39.97 -14.58 -15.75
C THR A 233 -38.88 -13.53 -15.90
N GLU A 234 -38.02 -13.37 -14.89
CA GLU A 234 -36.94 -12.38 -14.84
C GLU A 234 -35.60 -12.99 -15.26
N LYS A 235 -35.56 -14.30 -15.56
CA LYS A 235 -34.36 -14.96 -16.04
C LYS A 235 -33.91 -14.31 -17.34
N PRO A 236 -32.69 -13.74 -17.38
CA PRO A 236 -32.21 -13.07 -18.58
C PRO A 236 -32.04 -14.06 -19.72
N THR A 237 -32.47 -13.66 -20.92
CA THR A 237 -32.27 -14.44 -22.15
C THR A 237 -31.07 -13.94 -22.96
N ASP A 238 -30.56 -12.76 -22.63
CA ASP A 238 -29.55 -12.01 -23.39
C ASP A 238 -28.16 -11.96 -22.72
N ARG A 239 -28.03 -12.49 -21.50
CA ARG A 239 -26.78 -12.53 -20.73
C ARG A 239 -26.58 -13.87 -20.05
N ALA A 240 -25.31 -14.18 -19.76
CA ALA A 240 -24.94 -15.41 -19.05
C ALA A 240 -25.60 -15.46 -17.67
N VAL A 241 -26.07 -16.65 -17.29
CA VAL A 241 -26.61 -16.94 -15.97
C VAL A 241 -25.71 -17.97 -15.31
N PHE A 242 -25.26 -17.67 -14.10
CA PHE A 242 -24.41 -18.57 -13.32
C PHE A 242 -24.96 -18.68 -11.91
N TYR A 243 -25.02 -19.89 -11.40
CA TYR A 243 -25.57 -20.21 -10.10
C TYR A 243 -24.43 -20.42 -9.11
N LEU A 244 -24.50 -19.81 -7.94
CA LEU A 244 -23.49 -19.98 -6.90
C LEU A 244 -23.97 -21.03 -5.89
N PRO A 245 -23.42 -22.26 -5.90
CA PRO A 245 -23.70 -23.22 -4.83
C PRO A 245 -23.27 -22.62 -3.50
N HIS A 246 -23.97 -22.98 -2.42
CA HIS A 246 -23.70 -22.40 -1.12
C HIS A 246 -23.66 -23.46 -0.02
N GLN A 247 -22.87 -23.21 1.02
CA GLN A 247 -22.71 -24.13 2.13
C GLN A 247 -22.48 -23.41 3.46
N ALA A 248 -22.86 -24.06 4.56
CA ALA A 248 -22.62 -23.55 5.91
C ALA A 248 -21.17 -23.82 6.33
N VAL A 249 -20.48 -22.79 6.79
CA VAL A 249 -19.18 -22.88 7.46
C VAL A 249 -19.36 -22.49 8.93
N PHE A 250 -18.88 -23.34 9.82
CA PHE A 250 -18.96 -23.11 11.26
C PHE A 250 -17.61 -22.61 11.76
N ARG A 251 -17.64 -21.52 12.53
CA ARG A 251 -16.48 -21.01 13.26
C ARG A 251 -16.84 -20.99 14.72
N GLN A 252 -16.47 -22.04 15.46
CA GLN A 252 -16.79 -22.18 16.88
C GLN A 252 -16.19 -21.04 17.73
N GLU A 253 -15.07 -20.48 17.29
CA GLU A 253 -14.36 -19.35 17.93
C GLU A 253 -14.92 -17.96 17.59
N SER A 254 -15.92 -17.88 16.69
CA SER A 254 -16.50 -16.59 16.29
C SER A 254 -17.37 -16.03 17.41
N LEU A 255 -17.05 -14.81 17.86
CA LEU A 255 -17.79 -14.08 18.90
C LEU A 255 -19.18 -13.62 18.43
N PHE A 256 -19.35 -13.32 17.13
CA PHE A 256 -20.56 -12.70 16.60
C PHE A 256 -21.50 -13.69 15.90
N THR A 257 -20.97 -14.56 15.04
CA THR A 257 -21.77 -15.57 14.32
C THR A 257 -21.05 -16.90 14.23
N LYS A 258 -21.60 -17.92 14.90
CA LYS A 258 -21.05 -19.28 14.93
C LYS A 258 -21.19 -20.03 13.61
N MET A 259 -22.00 -19.52 12.68
CA MET A 259 -22.24 -20.06 11.35
C MET A 259 -22.34 -18.92 10.33
N ARG A 260 -21.79 -19.13 9.14
CA ARG A 260 -22.00 -18.26 7.97
C ARG A 260 -22.28 -19.09 6.72
N ILE A 261 -22.93 -18.49 5.75
CA ILE A 261 -23.15 -19.07 4.42
C ILE A 261 -22.03 -18.59 3.50
N VAL A 262 -21.33 -19.54 2.87
CA VAL A 262 -20.30 -19.26 1.86
C VAL A 262 -20.84 -19.68 0.51
N PHE A 263 -20.75 -18.77 -0.46
CA PHE A 263 -21.08 -19.00 -1.86
C PHE A 263 -19.81 -19.42 -2.62
N ASP A 264 -19.89 -20.53 -3.34
CA ASP A 264 -18.78 -21.18 -4.02
C ASP A 264 -18.71 -20.73 -5.48
N ALA A 265 -18.01 -19.62 -5.71
CA ALA A 265 -17.74 -19.09 -7.05
C ALA A 265 -16.68 -19.90 -7.83
N SER A 266 -16.01 -20.86 -7.18
CA SER A 266 -15.10 -21.82 -7.83
C SER A 266 -15.80 -23.07 -8.33
N SER A 267 -17.10 -23.25 -8.08
CA SER A 267 -17.84 -24.43 -8.55
C SER A 267 -18.21 -24.30 -10.03
N HIS A 268 -17.75 -25.25 -10.84
CA HIS A 268 -18.04 -25.33 -12.26
C HIS A 268 -18.26 -26.80 -12.69
N GLU A 269 -18.70 -27.00 -13.93
CA GLU A 269 -18.75 -28.33 -14.55
C GLU A 269 -17.36 -28.71 -15.09
N ASP A 270 -17.06 -30.01 -15.17
CA ASP A 270 -15.77 -30.50 -15.61
C ASP A 270 -15.41 -29.95 -17.01
N GLY A 271 -14.25 -29.29 -17.11
CA GLY A 271 -13.77 -28.68 -18.35
C GLY A 271 -14.37 -27.30 -18.69
N GLN A 272 -15.23 -26.74 -17.84
CA GLN A 272 -15.80 -25.39 -17.98
C GLN A 272 -15.12 -24.39 -17.02
N PRO A 273 -15.03 -23.10 -17.36
CA PRO A 273 -14.51 -22.09 -16.43
C PRO A 273 -15.46 -21.85 -15.25
N SER A 274 -14.91 -21.51 -14.10
CA SER A 274 -15.68 -21.01 -12.95
C SER A 274 -15.89 -19.50 -13.01
N LEU A 275 -16.79 -18.98 -12.17
CA LEU A 275 -16.95 -17.53 -12.05
C LEU A 275 -15.63 -16.86 -11.65
N ASN A 276 -14.86 -17.48 -10.75
CA ASN A 276 -13.54 -16.98 -10.32
C ASN A 276 -12.51 -16.92 -11.46
N ASP A 277 -12.63 -17.78 -12.48
CA ASP A 277 -11.73 -17.76 -13.64
C ASP A 277 -12.08 -16.60 -14.58
N CYS A 278 -13.36 -16.21 -14.60
CA CYS A 278 -13.89 -15.14 -15.43
C CYS A 278 -13.82 -13.74 -14.81
N ILE A 279 -13.42 -13.59 -13.53
CA ILE A 279 -13.33 -12.31 -12.80
C ILE A 279 -11.96 -12.06 -12.18
#